data_AF-A0A536THG7-F1
#
_entry.id   AF-A0A536THG7-F1
#
_cell.length_a   1.000
_cell.length_b   1.000
_cell.length_c   1.000
_cell.angle_alpha   90.00
_cell.angle_beta   90.00
_cell.angle_gamma   90.00
#
_symmetry.space_group_name_H-M   'P 1'
#
loop_
_entity.id
_entity.type
_entity.pdbx_description
1 polymer ?
#
loop_
_entity_poly.entity_id
_entity_poly.type
_entity_poly.pdbx_seq_one_letter_code
_entity_poly.pdbx_strand_id
1 'polypeptide(L)'
;MAGASRWPRAKENTTSTSTGLPAVCRYLNSAMIDRDRVMPSPNPPSFGSAHPRTRAAGFSLIEVLAAFVILALVGTALFRLFSGALGNASAADDYSRATLYAESRLANFGVETRLREGTDEGTSEDGRYLWRASVARYVPPGTTPDMEAATDAMAVRAWRIAVTVHWPGTAGSDRSVSLSTVRVALKE
;
A
#
# COMPACT_ATOMS: atom_id res chain seq x y z
N MET A 1 -29.43 21.64 24.54
CA MET A 1 -30.61 20.83 24.92
C MET A 1 -30.58 19.54 24.15
N ALA A 2 -30.99 18.47 24.84
CA ALA A 2 -30.67 17.07 24.59
C ALA A 2 -31.44 16.41 23.43
N GLY A 3 -30.98 15.24 23.00
CA GLY A 3 -31.72 14.38 22.09
C GLY A 3 -31.01 13.05 21.81
N ALA A 4 -30.83 12.22 22.83
CA ALA A 4 -30.26 10.89 22.72
C ALA A 4 -31.28 9.84 22.21
N SER A 5 -30.70 8.79 21.60
CA SER A 5 -31.16 7.40 21.56
C SER A 5 -32.31 7.02 20.62
N ARG A 6 -32.07 5.98 19.81
CA ARG A 6 -32.85 4.71 19.81
C ARG A 6 -32.46 3.83 18.61
N TRP A 7 -31.66 2.78 18.86
CA TRP A 7 -31.47 1.67 17.92
C TRP A 7 -32.60 0.64 18.07
N PRO A 8 -33.15 0.07 16.98
CA PRO A 8 -34.21 -0.93 17.08
C PRO A 8 -33.68 -2.35 17.34
N ARG A 9 -34.38 -3.04 18.25
CA ARG A 9 -34.14 -4.40 18.75
C ARG A 9 -34.64 -5.45 17.74
N ALA A 10 -33.76 -6.36 17.32
CA ALA A 10 -34.10 -7.54 16.53
C ALA A 10 -35.05 -8.46 17.30
N LYS A 11 -36.00 -9.08 16.58
CA LYS A 11 -37.04 -9.96 17.13
C LYS A 11 -36.63 -11.40 16.84
N GLU A 12 -36.55 -12.21 17.89
CA GLU A 12 -36.39 -13.66 17.81
C GLU A 12 -37.77 -14.30 17.54
N ASN A 13 -37.83 -15.18 16.54
CA ASN A 13 -39.00 -15.98 16.19
C ASN A 13 -38.69 -17.46 16.44
N THR A 14 -39.13 -17.93 17.60
CA THR A 14 -39.20 -19.33 18.01
C THR A 14 -40.41 -19.99 17.37
N THR A 15 -40.23 -21.12 16.68
CA THR A 15 -41.35 -21.98 16.27
C THR A 15 -41.06 -23.40 16.74
N SER A 16 -41.66 -23.76 17.88
CA SER A 16 -41.71 -25.12 18.41
C SER A 16 -42.95 -25.80 17.84
N THR A 17 -42.77 -26.94 17.16
CA THR A 17 -43.87 -27.82 16.75
C THR A 17 -43.80 -29.09 17.59
N SER A 18 -44.71 -29.21 18.54
CA SER A 18 -44.97 -30.43 19.30
C SER A 18 -46.14 -31.19 18.70
N THR A 19 -45.92 -32.45 18.39
CA THR A 19 -46.95 -33.47 18.12
C THR A 19 -46.28 -34.77 18.58
N GLY A 20 -46.80 -35.62 19.45
CA GLY A 20 -48.12 -35.90 19.99
C GLY A 20 -48.03 -37.38 20.38
N LEU A 21 -48.22 -37.73 21.66
CA LEU A 21 -48.26 -39.11 22.14
C LEU A 21 -49.68 -39.43 22.61
N PRO A 22 -50.29 -40.56 22.22
CA PRO A 22 -51.44 -41.10 22.92
C PRO A 22 -51.05 -42.15 23.94
N ALA A 23 -51.87 -42.19 24.98
CA ALA A 23 -51.79 -43.01 26.16
C ALA A 23 -52.15 -44.48 25.90
N VAL A 24 -51.36 -45.39 26.45
CA VAL A 24 -51.78 -46.78 26.69
C VAL A 24 -51.28 -47.22 28.07
N CYS A 25 -52.23 -47.60 28.90
CA CYS A 25 -52.13 -48.53 30.02
C CYS A 25 -51.30 -48.13 31.26
N ARG A 26 -51.93 -47.22 31.98
CA ARG A 26 -52.02 -47.21 33.45
C ARG A 26 -52.53 -48.58 33.98
N TYR A 27 -52.08 -48.95 35.19
CA TYR A 27 -52.62 -49.96 36.12
C TYR A 27 -52.27 -51.45 35.93
N LEU A 28 -51.59 -52.00 36.95
CA LEU A 28 -51.96 -53.17 37.78
C LEU A 28 -50.70 -53.53 38.61
N ASN A 29 -50.52 -53.01 39.83
CA ASN A 29 -51.18 -53.39 41.08
C ASN A 29 -51.06 -54.88 41.42
N SER A 30 -50.55 -55.14 42.63
CA SER A 30 -50.73 -56.35 43.44
C SER A 30 -49.74 -57.50 43.26
N ALA A 31 -48.62 -57.43 43.98
CA ALA A 31 -48.02 -58.60 44.62
C ALA A 31 -47.60 -58.22 46.05
N MET A 32 -48.54 -58.46 46.95
CA MET A 32 -48.41 -58.46 48.39
C MET A 32 -47.75 -59.81 48.80
N ILE A 33 -46.86 -59.77 49.80
CA ILE A 33 -46.33 -60.91 50.58
C ILE A 33 -45.05 -61.58 50.02
N ASP A 34 -43.89 -61.03 50.39
CA ASP A 34 -42.69 -61.80 50.75
C ASP A 34 -41.94 -60.99 51.82
N ARG A 35 -42.26 -61.22 53.10
CA ARG A 35 -41.84 -60.37 54.22
C ARG A 35 -40.59 -60.85 54.97
N ASP A 36 -39.91 -61.90 54.48
CA ASP A 36 -38.78 -62.52 55.20
C ASP A 36 -37.47 -62.61 54.38
N ARG A 37 -37.32 -61.80 53.32
CA ARG A 37 -36.01 -61.59 52.67
C ARG A 37 -35.36 -60.27 53.12
N VAL A 38 -34.39 -60.38 54.03
CA VAL A 38 -33.34 -59.37 54.14
C VAL A 38 -32.49 -59.46 52.88
N MET A 39 -32.84 -58.67 51.86
CA MET A 39 -31.97 -58.42 50.71
C MET A 39 -30.79 -57.57 51.17
N PRO A 40 -29.53 -57.93 50.87
CA PRO A 40 -28.42 -57.00 51.02
C PRO A 40 -28.71 -55.78 50.14
N SER A 41 -28.70 -54.58 50.74
CA SER A 41 -28.74 -53.33 49.98
C SER A 41 -27.63 -53.36 48.92
N PRO A 42 -27.91 -53.07 47.64
CA PRO A 42 -26.85 -52.83 46.68
C PRO A 42 -26.07 -51.61 47.15
N ASN A 43 -24.75 -51.73 47.26
CA ASN A 43 -23.89 -50.56 47.41
C ASN A 43 -24.21 -49.60 46.25
N PRO A 44 -24.42 -48.29 46.48
CA PRO A 44 -24.57 -47.37 45.38
C PRO A 44 -23.30 -47.43 44.51
N PRO A 45 -23.40 -47.33 43.18
CA PRO A 45 -22.22 -47.21 42.36
C PRO A 45 -21.43 -46.00 42.86
N SER A 46 -20.20 -46.24 43.33
CA SER A 46 -19.24 -45.18 43.56
C SER A 46 -19.05 -44.49 42.22
N PHE A 47 -19.73 -43.36 42.02
CA PHE A 47 -19.39 -42.43 40.95
C PHE A 47 -17.99 -41.96 41.27
N GLY A 48 -17.00 -42.66 40.71
CA GLY A 48 -15.64 -42.20 40.69
C GLY A 48 -15.72 -40.78 40.14
N SER A 49 -15.42 -39.81 41.01
CA SER A 49 -15.23 -38.44 40.60
C SER A 49 -14.11 -38.46 39.58
N ALA A 50 -14.46 -38.51 38.30
CA ALA A 50 -13.54 -38.29 37.21
C ALA A 50 -13.10 -36.85 37.36
N HIS A 51 -12.04 -36.64 38.16
CA HIS A 51 -11.31 -35.39 38.17
C HIS A 51 -10.88 -35.19 36.72
N PRO A 52 -11.40 -34.18 35.99
CA PRO A 52 -10.84 -33.86 34.69
C PRO A 52 -9.39 -33.52 34.99
N ARG A 53 -8.49 -34.42 34.60
CA ARG A 53 -7.07 -34.10 34.56
C ARG A 53 -6.97 -33.00 33.53
N THR A 54 -7.00 -31.76 33.98
CA THR A 54 -6.44 -30.64 33.24
C THR A 54 -4.99 -31.05 33.00
N ARG A 55 -4.75 -31.70 31.85
CA ARG A 55 -3.40 -31.89 31.34
C ARG A 55 -2.85 -30.48 31.23
N ALA A 56 -1.94 -30.13 32.12
CA ALA A 56 -1.09 -28.98 31.87
C ALA A 56 -0.43 -29.23 30.51
N ALA A 57 -0.86 -28.48 29.50
CA ALA A 57 -0.23 -28.49 28.21
C ALA A 57 1.14 -27.86 28.42
N GLY A 58 2.19 -28.69 28.46
CA GLY A 58 3.55 -28.19 28.40
C GLY A 58 3.78 -27.51 27.05
N PHE A 59 4.54 -26.43 27.03
CA PHE A 59 5.02 -25.82 25.79
C PHE A 59 5.77 -26.89 24.98
N SER A 60 5.33 -27.14 23.76
CA SER A 60 6.04 -28.07 22.90
C SER A 60 7.30 -27.39 22.36
N LEU A 61 8.42 -28.11 22.31
CA LEU A 61 9.67 -27.62 21.69
C LEU A 61 9.42 -27.16 20.23
N ILE A 62 8.47 -27.81 19.54
CA ILE A 62 8.11 -27.44 18.16
C ILE A 62 7.45 -26.06 18.07
N GLU A 63 6.79 -25.59 19.13
CA GLU A 63 6.09 -24.31 19.14
C GLU A 63 7.09 -23.15 19.18
N VAL A 64 8.11 -23.25 20.03
CA VAL A 64 9.21 -22.27 20.09
C VAL A 64 10.00 -22.27 18.78
N LEU A 65 10.26 -23.46 18.21
CA LEU A 65 10.93 -23.57 16.91
C LEU A 65 10.10 -22.95 15.79
N ALA A 66 8.79 -23.25 15.74
CA ALA A 66 7.89 -22.69 14.75
C ALA A 66 7.80 -21.16 14.87
N ALA A 67 7.71 -20.63 16.09
CA ALA A 67 7.71 -19.18 16.34
C ALA A 67 8.99 -18.52 15.83
N PHE A 68 10.16 -19.13 16.07
CA PHE A 68 11.44 -18.59 15.58
C PHE A 68 11.53 -18.64 14.05
N VAL A 69 11.05 -19.71 13.41
CA VAL A 69 11.01 -19.82 11.95
C VAL A 69 10.11 -18.74 11.35
N ILE A 70 8.90 -18.55 11.89
CA ILE A 70 7.99 -17.49 11.44
C ILE A 70 8.64 -16.11 11.63
N LEU A 71 9.24 -15.87 12.79
CA LEU A 71 9.95 -14.62 13.08
C LEU A 71 11.07 -14.37 12.07
N ALA A 72 11.89 -15.37 11.77
CA ALA A 72 12.98 -15.25 10.81
C ALA A 72 12.47 -14.94 9.40
N LEU A 73 11.39 -15.61 8.96
CA LEU A 73 10.78 -15.36 7.64
C LEU A 73 10.20 -13.95 7.54
N VAL A 74 9.41 -13.56 8.54
CA VAL A 74 8.77 -12.23 8.58
C VAL A 74 9.84 -11.14 8.71
N GLY A 75 10.80 -11.29 9.61
CA GLY A 75 11.91 -10.36 9.78
C GLY A 75 12.74 -10.19 8.51
N THR A 76 13.04 -11.28 7.81
CA THR A 76 13.73 -11.23 6.52
C THR A 76 12.90 -10.49 5.46
N ALA A 77 11.60 -10.78 5.37
CA ALA A 77 10.71 -10.10 4.43
C ALA A 77 10.64 -8.59 4.70
N LEU A 78 10.47 -8.19 5.97
CA LEU A 78 10.44 -6.79 6.39
C LEU A 78 11.76 -6.08 6.10
N PHE A 79 12.90 -6.71 6.39
CA PHE A 79 14.21 -6.13 6.11
C PHE A 79 14.40 -5.89 4.61
N ARG A 80 14.01 -6.85 3.77
CA ARG A 80 14.06 -6.69 2.30
C ARG A 80 13.20 -5.53 1.81
N LEU A 81 11.99 -5.37 2.34
CA LEU A 81 11.11 -4.25 2.02
C LEU A 81 11.73 -2.92 2.45
N PHE A 82 12.29 -2.86 3.66
CA PHE A 82 12.93 -1.65 4.17
C PHE A 82 14.16 -1.25 3.35
N SER A 83 15.03 -2.21 3.03
CA SER A 83 16.18 -1.96 2.15
C SER A 83 15.76 -1.44 0.77
N GLY A 84 14.69 -2.02 0.20
CA GLY A 84 14.11 -1.55 -1.06
C GLY A 84 13.55 -0.12 -0.96
N ALA A 85 12.84 0.18 0.13
CA ALA A 85 12.28 1.51 0.38
C ALA A 85 13.38 2.57 0.51
N LEU A 86 14.49 2.27 1.20
CA LEU A 86 15.63 3.18 1.32
C LEU A 86 16.29 3.45 -0.04
N GLY A 87 16.46 2.41 -0.87
CA GLY A 87 16.96 2.56 -2.24
C GLY A 87 16.05 3.43 -3.10
N ASN A 88 14.73 3.26 -2.97
CA ASN A 88 13.75 4.07 -3.68
C ASN A 88 13.76 5.54 -3.20
N ALA A 89 13.89 5.77 -1.89
CA ALA A 89 14.01 7.12 -1.33
C ALA A 89 15.28 7.83 -1.82
N SER A 90 16.42 7.12 -1.86
CA SER A 90 17.66 7.65 -2.43
C SER A 90 17.50 7.99 -3.91
N ALA A 91 16.85 7.13 -4.70
CA ALA A 91 16.59 7.40 -6.10
C ALA A 91 15.70 8.64 -6.29
N ALA A 92 14.68 8.82 -5.45
CA ALA A 92 13.80 10.00 -5.49
C ALA A 92 14.56 11.29 -5.13
N ASP A 93 15.49 11.26 -4.17
CA ASP A 93 16.36 12.39 -3.84
C ASP A 93 17.25 12.76 -5.04
N ASP A 94 17.85 11.77 -5.70
CA ASP A 94 18.67 11.99 -6.91
C ASP A 94 17.86 12.67 -8.03
N TYR A 95 16.64 12.20 -8.30
CA TYR A 95 15.75 12.83 -9.28
C TYR A 95 15.39 14.26 -8.89
N SER A 96 15.13 14.52 -7.61
CA SER A 96 14.81 15.86 -7.12
C SER A 96 15.98 16.82 -7.33
N ARG A 97 17.20 16.39 -6.99
CA ARG A 97 18.42 17.18 -7.21
C ARG A 97 18.71 17.42 -8.69
N ALA A 98 18.58 16.40 -9.53
CA ALA A 98 18.78 16.52 -10.97
C ALA A 98 17.73 17.47 -11.61
N THR A 99 16.49 17.44 -11.11
CA THR A 99 15.41 18.34 -11.54
C THR A 99 15.74 19.78 -11.17
N LEU A 100 16.14 20.04 -9.92
CA LEU A 100 16.56 21.37 -9.48
C LEU A 100 17.75 21.90 -10.29
N TYR A 101 18.70 21.02 -10.63
CA TYR A 101 19.79 21.38 -11.52
C TYR A 101 19.29 21.75 -12.92
N ALA A 102 18.40 20.95 -13.51
CA ALA A 102 17.78 21.23 -14.80
C ALA A 102 17.00 22.56 -14.79
N GLU A 103 16.25 22.84 -13.72
CA GLU A 103 15.51 24.10 -13.53
C GLU A 103 16.46 25.30 -13.42
N SER A 104 17.55 25.17 -12.65
CA SER A 104 18.58 26.22 -12.58
C SER A 104 19.19 26.50 -13.95
N ARG A 105 19.51 25.45 -14.73
CA ARG A 105 20.00 25.61 -16.11
C ARG A 105 18.97 26.29 -16.99
N LEU A 106 17.71 25.88 -16.91
CA LEU A 106 16.60 26.46 -17.66
C LEU A 106 16.39 27.95 -17.31
N ALA A 107 16.54 28.32 -16.04
CA ALA A 107 16.40 29.70 -15.56
C ALA A 107 17.50 30.63 -16.11
N ASN A 108 18.72 30.11 -16.29
CA ASN A 108 19.82 30.89 -16.89
C ASN A 108 19.53 31.27 -18.35
N PHE A 109 18.85 30.39 -19.10
CA PHE A 109 18.42 30.66 -20.47
C PHE A 109 17.33 31.74 -20.51
N GLY A 110 17.72 32.95 -20.94
CA GLY A 110 16.85 34.14 -21.05
C GLY A 110 17.07 35.20 -19.98
N VAL A 111 18.01 35.02 -19.05
CA VAL A 111 18.57 36.12 -18.23
C VAL A 111 19.98 36.47 -18.73
N GLU A 112 20.84 35.46 -18.90
CA GLU A 112 22.25 35.66 -19.27
C GLU A 112 22.50 35.38 -20.76
N THR A 113 21.82 34.37 -21.32
CA THR A 113 21.97 33.97 -22.72
C THR A 113 20.78 34.48 -23.55
N ARG A 114 21.06 35.24 -24.61
CA ARG A 114 20.01 35.63 -25.57
C ARG A 114 19.43 34.38 -26.24
N LEU A 115 18.12 34.39 -26.43
CA LEU A 115 17.41 33.26 -27.04
C LEU A 115 17.68 33.25 -28.55
N ARG A 116 18.69 32.47 -28.93
CA ARG A 116 19.04 32.15 -30.31
C ARG A 116 18.95 30.65 -30.51
N GLU A 117 18.59 30.21 -31.71
CA GLU A 117 18.61 28.80 -32.08
C GLU A 117 20.00 28.21 -31.86
N GLY A 118 20.03 27.07 -31.18
CA GLY A 118 21.29 26.42 -30.85
C GLY A 118 21.11 25.27 -29.88
N THR A 119 22.19 24.51 -29.74
CA THR A 119 22.37 23.52 -28.68
C THR A 119 23.57 23.94 -27.86
N ASP A 120 23.45 23.81 -26.56
CA ASP A 120 24.52 24.03 -25.60
C ASP A 120 24.65 22.78 -24.74
N GLU A 121 25.86 22.44 -24.33
CA GLU A 121 26.10 21.23 -23.55
C GLU A 121 27.31 21.41 -22.63
N GLY A 122 27.33 20.60 -21.57
CA GLY A 122 28.45 20.62 -20.65
C GLY A 122 28.21 19.72 -19.45
N THR A 123 29.03 19.96 -18.44
CA THR A 123 29.04 19.17 -17.22
C THR A 123 28.85 20.09 -16.02
N SER A 124 28.28 19.57 -14.94
CA SER A 124 28.28 20.24 -13.65
C SER A 124 29.70 20.40 -13.10
N GLU A 125 29.89 21.37 -12.20
CA GLU A 125 31.19 21.68 -11.58
C GLU A 125 31.80 20.47 -10.86
N ASP A 126 30.95 19.64 -10.27
CA ASP A 126 31.32 18.40 -9.58
C ASP A 126 31.51 17.20 -10.54
N GLY A 127 31.30 17.38 -11.85
CA GLY A 127 31.42 16.31 -12.84
C GLY A 127 30.26 15.30 -12.85
N ARG A 128 29.28 15.42 -11.94
CA ARG A 128 28.26 14.38 -11.71
C ARG A 128 27.16 14.38 -12.76
N TYR A 129 26.80 15.56 -13.25
CA TYR A 129 25.71 15.76 -14.19
C TYR A 129 26.23 16.17 -15.56
N LEU A 130 25.79 15.44 -16.59
CA LEU A 130 25.99 15.80 -17.99
C LEU A 130 24.70 16.41 -18.51
N TRP A 131 24.73 17.66 -18.96
CA TRP A 131 23.52 18.35 -19.40
C TRP A 131 23.64 18.80 -20.85
N ARG A 132 22.49 18.84 -21.52
CA ARG A 132 22.33 19.38 -22.86
C ARG A 132 21.09 20.24 -22.89
N ALA A 133 21.23 21.47 -23.37
CA ALA A 133 20.15 22.41 -23.61
C ALA A 133 19.97 22.61 -25.11
N SER A 134 18.72 22.75 -25.55
CA SER A 134 18.37 23.05 -26.93
C SER A 134 17.36 24.19 -26.96
N VAL A 135 17.61 25.17 -27.82
CA VAL A 135 16.75 26.31 -28.06
C VAL A 135 16.31 26.26 -29.52
N ALA A 136 15.01 26.22 -29.73
CA ALA A 136 14.41 26.18 -31.07
C ALA A 136 13.20 27.10 -31.12
N ARG A 137 12.85 27.60 -32.31
CA ARG A 137 11.57 28.30 -32.50
C ARG A 137 10.42 27.40 -32.06
N TYR A 138 9.52 27.94 -31.25
CA TYR A 138 8.28 27.27 -30.89
C TYR A 138 7.18 27.65 -31.87
N VAL A 139 6.61 26.64 -32.54
CA VAL A 139 5.39 26.79 -33.35
C VAL A 139 4.26 26.08 -32.61
N PRO A 140 3.21 26.81 -32.18
CA PRO A 140 2.06 26.19 -31.53
C PRO A 140 1.41 25.13 -32.44
N PRO A 141 0.97 23.99 -31.89
CA PRO A 141 0.24 23.00 -32.67
C PRO A 141 -1.06 23.61 -33.21
N GLY A 142 -1.37 23.34 -34.48
CA GLY A 142 -2.55 23.90 -35.16
C GLY A 142 -2.36 25.27 -35.80
N THR A 143 -1.12 25.81 -35.83
CA THR A 143 -0.80 27.04 -36.56
C THR A 143 -0.97 26.83 -38.07
N THR A 144 -1.75 27.68 -38.73
CA THR A 144 -1.87 27.70 -40.20
C THR A 144 -0.71 28.50 -40.82
N PRO A 145 -0.37 28.29 -42.10
CA PRO A 145 0.69 29.05 -42.78
C PRO A 145 0.48 30.57 -42.70
N ASP A 146 -0.78 31.04 -42.77
CA ASP A 146 -1.12 32.45 -42.66
C ASP A 146 -0.86 33.01 -41.25
N MET A 147 -1.18 32.23 -40.21
CA MET A 147 -0.87 32.59 -38.81
C MET A 147 0.63 32.57 -38.54
N GLU A 148 1.36 31.65 -39.16
CA GLU A 148 2.82 31.59 -39.02
C GLU A 148 3.49 32.80 -39.67
N ALA A 149 3.04 33.20 -40.86
CA ALA A 149 3.50 34.41 -41.54
C ALA A 149 3.17 35.69 -40.74
N ALA A 150 1.97 35.76 -40.17
CA ALA A 150 1.57 36.88 -39.29
C ALA A 150 2.43 36.96 -38.02
N THR A 151 2.74 35.81 -37.41
CA THR A 151 3.61 35.74 -36.22
C THR A 151 5.07 36.05 -36.57
N ASP A 152 5.54 35.67 -37.76
CA ASP A 152 6.91 35.96 -38.19
C ASP A 152 7.16 37.46 -38.45
N ALA A 153 6.10 38.19 -38.82
CA ALA A 153 6.09 39.64 -39.00
C ALA A 153 6.10 40.41 -37.67
N MET A 154 5.81 39.76 -36.53
CA MET A 154 5.89 40.39 -35.22
C MET A 154 7.35 40.57 -34.77
N ALA A 155 7.59 41.60 -33.96
CA ALA A 155 8.89 41.83 -33.32
C ALA A 155 9.18 40.86 -32.15
N VAL A 156 8.22 39.99 -31.79
CA VAL A 156 8.35 38.98 -30.74
C VAL A 156 8.22 37.58 -31.32
N ARG A 157 8.98 36.63 -30.77
CA ARG A 157 9.00 35.22 -31.16
C ARG A 157 8.91 34.33 -29.93
N ALA A 158 8.18 33.22 -30.08
CA ALA A 158 8.15 32.15 -29.10
C ALA A 158 9.33 31.19 -29.33
N TRP A 159 10.03 30.87 -28.26
CA TRP A 159 11.17 29.96 -28.21
C TRP A 159 10.84 28.80 -27.28
N ARG A 160 11.14 27.58 -27.72
CA ARG A 160 11.13 26.39 -26.87
C ARG A 160 12.54 26.12 -26.40
N ILE A 161 12.71 26.03 -25.10
CA ILE A 161 13.97 25.70 -24.44
C ILE A 161 13.77 24.34 -23.79
N ALA A 162 14.59 23.35 -24.13
CA ALA A 162 14.57 22.04 -23.52
C ALA A 162 15.94 21.69 -22.94
N VAL A 163 15.98 21.36 -21.66
CA VAL A 163 17.19 20.96 -20.92
C VAL A 163 17.04 19.50 -20.50
N THR A 164 18.02 18.69 -20.86
CA THR A 164 18.11 17.29 -20.44
C THR A 164 19.37 17.10 -19.61
N VAL A 165 19.22 16.50 -18.43
CA VAL A 165 20.31 16.21 -17.50
C VAL A 165 20.43 14.70 -17.36
N HIS A 166 21.65 14.18 -17.47
CA HIS A 166 22.01 12.77 -17.34
C HIS A 166 22.92 12.57 -16.13
N TRP A 167 22.75 11.44 -15.43
CA TRP A 167 23.60 11.04 -14.32
C TRP A 167 23.63 9.53 -14.15
N PRO A 168 24.72 8.98 -13.58
CA PRO A 168 24.78 7.57 -13.26
C PRO A 168 23.83 7.21 -12.12
N GLY A 169 22.96 6.24 -12.36
CA GLY A 169 22.11 5.60 -11.37
C GLY A 169 22.76 4.38 -10.69
N THR A 170 21.98 3.74 -9.82
CA THR A 170 22.40 2.51 -9.11
C THR A 170 22.72 1.38 -10.09
N ALA A 171 23.82 0.65 -9.84
CA ALA A 171 24.28 -0.48 -10.67
C ALA A 171 24.57 -0.14 -12.15
N GLY A 172 24.97 1.10 -12.44
CA GLY A 172 25.40 1.52 -13.78
C GLY A 172 24.25 1.81 -14.76
N SER A 173 23.00 1.88 -14.29
CA SER A 173 21.90 2.40 -15.13
C SER A 173 22.12 3.89 -15.39
N ASP A 174 22.15 4.34 -16.63
CA ASP A 174 22.11 5.77 -16.92
C ASP A 174 20.69 6.32 -16.67
N ARG A 175 20.59 7.47 -16.02
CA ARG A 175 19.31 8.12 -15.68
C ARG A 175 19.29 9.51 -16.25
N SER A 176 18.10 9.97 -16.63
CA SER A 176 17.94 11.32 -17.13
C SER A 176 16.61 11.95 -16.72
N VAL A 177 16.61 13.28 -16.71
CA VAL A 177 15.42 14.12 -16.57
C VAL A 177 15.45 15.18 -17.65
N SER A 178 14.30 15.44 -18.26
CA SER A 178 14.16 16.44 -19.31
C SER A 178 13.04 17.41 -18.94
N LEU A 179 13.37 18.70 -18.94
CA LEU A 179 12.43 19.79 -18.71
C LEU A 179 12.37 20.66 -19.97
N SER A 180 11.19 21.17 -20.30
CA SER A 180 11.05 22.14 -21.37
C SER A 180 10.11 23.26 -21.00
N THR A 181 10.44 24.47 -21.44
CA THR A 181 9.60 25.66 -21.29
C THR A 181 9.48 26.39 -22.62
N VAL A 182 8.45 27.22 -22.72
CA VAL A 182 8.26 28.14 -23.84
C VAL A 182 8.37 29.56 -23.30
N ARG A 183 9.24 30.37 -23.91
CA ARG A 183 9.42 31.79 -23.57
C ARG A 183 9.15 32.64 -24.79
N VAL A 184 8.53 33.80 -24.60
CA VAL A 184 8.35 34.81 -25.64
C VAL A 184 9.42 35.89 -25.42
N ALA A 185 10.18 36.20 -26.46
CA ALA A 185 11.19 37.25 -26.43
C ALA A 185 11.21 38.01 -27.76
N LEU A 186 11.90 39.15 -27.80
CA LEU A 186 12.06 39.92 -29.03
C LEU A 186 12.85 39.11 -30.07
N LYS A 187 12.49 39.27 -31.35
CA LYS A 187 13.22 38.79 -32.51
C LYS A 187 14.44 39.71 -32.68
N GLU A 188 15.64 39.15 -32.53
CA GLU A 188 16.89 39.84 -32.89
C GLU A 188 17.20 39.74 -34.38
#